data_AF-A0A9Q1RM05-F1
#
_entry.id   AF-A0A9Q1RM05-F1
#
_cell.length_a   1.000
_cell.length_b   1.000
_cell.length_c   1.000
_cell.angle_alpha   90.00
_cell.angle_beta   90.00
_cell.angle_gamma   90.00
#
_symmetry.space_group_name_H-M   'P 1'
#
loop_
_entity.id
_entity.type
_entity.pdbx_description
1 polymer ?
#
loop_
_entity_poly.entity_id
_entity_poly.type
_entity_poly.pdbx_seq_one_letter_code
_entity_poly.pdbx_strand_id
1 'polypeptide(L)'
;MEEETGEGTRRELLDALRVEEEFGKVYIHIASDKCQKEKRKTINGDDLIWALTTLGFEDYVEPLKAYFIRYREKRYSWSARFQYIVCL
;
A
#
# COMPACT_ATOMS: atom_id res chain seq x y z
N MET A 1 39.22 -10.87 -18.73
CA MET A 1 38.47 -9.61 -18.60
C MET A 1 37.01 -10.00 -18.53
N GLU A 2 36.53 -10.31 -17.33
CA GLU A 2 35.11 -10.47 -17.05
C GLU A 2 34.83 -9.53 -15.89
N GLU A 3 34.27 -8.37 -16.21
CA GLU A 3 33.76 -7.42 -15.23
C GLU A 3 32.46 -6.85 -15.80
N GLU A 4 31.44 -7.71 -15.89
CA GLU A 4 30.05 -7.34 -16.14
C GLU A 4 29.16 -7.99 -15.07
N THR A 5 29.27 -7.54 -13.83
CA THR A 5 28.47 -8.07 -12.70
C THR A 5 27.99 -6.98 -11.73
N GLY A 6 27.86 -5.73 -12.20
CA GLY A 6 27.44 -4.59 -11.35
C GLY A 6 26.18 -3.86 -11.80
N GLU A 7 25.87 -3.84 -13.11
CA GLU A 7 24.76 -3.01 -13.64
C GLU A 7 23.42 -3.75 -13.71
N GLY A 8 23.43 -5.07 -13.96
CA GLY A 8 22.21 -5.91 -13.98
C GLY A 8 21.47 -5.89 -12.63
N THR A 9 22.20 -6.10 -11.53
CA THR A 9 21.61 -6.12 -10.18
C THR A 9 21.05 -4.77 -9.75
N ARG A 10 21.70 -3.65 -10.13
CA ARG A 10 21.17 -2.31 -9.83
C ARG A 10 19.85 -2.07 -10.57
N ARG A 11 19.74 -2.50 -11.82
CA ARG A 11 18.52 -2.33 -12.60
C ARG A 11 17.39 -3.21 -12.07
N GLU A 12 17.67 -4.46 -11.72
CA GLU A 12 16.71 -5.37 -11.06
C GLU A 12 16.20 -4.80 -9.73
N LEU A 13 17.08 -4.22 -8.91
CA LEU A 13 16.68 -3.56 -7.66
C LEU A 13 15.82 -2.31 -7.90
N LEU A 14 16.16 -1.49 -8.91
CA LEU A 14 15.37 -0.32 -9.28
C LEU A 14 14.00 -0.71 -9.85
N ASP A 15 13.93 -1.79 -10.62
CA ASP A 15 12.68 -2.30 -11.17
C ASP A 15 11.79 -2.88 -10.07
N ALA A 16 12.37 -3.59 -9.08
CA ALA A 16 11.64 -4.07 -7.91
C ALA A 16 11.06 -2.89 -7.08
N LEU A 17 11.88 -1.87 -6.80
CA LEU A 17 11.43 -0.66 -6.09
C LEU A 17 10.31 0.08 -6.85
N ARG A 18 10.39 0.12 -8.18
CA ARG A 18 9.35 0.73 -9.02
C ARG A 18 8.03 -0.03 -8.93
N VAL A 19 8.09 -1.37 -8.94
CA VAL A 19 6.88 -2.19 -8.79
C VAL A 19 6.22 -1.96 -7.43
N GLU A 20 6.98 -1.81 -6.35
CA GLU A 20 6.44 -1.49 -5.03
C GLU A 20 5.72 -0.13 -5.01
N GLU A 21 6.33 0.91 -5.62
CA GLU A 21 5.74 2.24 -5.69
C GLU A 21 4.43 2.24 -6.50
N GLU A 22 4.44 1.62 -7.69
CA GLU A 22 3.28 1.54 -8.56
C GLU A 22 2.16 0.70 -7.94
N PHE A 23 2.50 -0.39 -7.25
CA PHE A 23 1.53 -1.16 -6.50
C PHE A 23 0.85 -0.31 -5.43
N GLY A 24 1.62 0.47 -4.66
CA GLY A 24 1.08 1.40 -3.66
C GLY A 24 0.09 2.41 -4.26
N LYS A 25 0.42 3.00 -5.43
CA LYS A 25 -0.45 3.94 -6.14
C LYS A 25 -1.76 3.28 -6.59
N VAL A 26 -1.69 2.11 -7.22
CA VAL A 26 -2.87 1.37 -7.68
C VAL A 26 -3.75 0.98 -6.49
N TYR A 27 -3.14 0.48 -5.41
CA TYR A 27 -3.85 0.08 -4.21
C TYR A 27 -4.63 1.24 -3.58
N ILE A 28 -3.99 2.41 -3.43
CA ILE A 28 -4.63 3.63 -2.90
C ILE A 28 -5.74 4.10 -3.86
N HIS A 29 -5.53 4.03 -5.17
CA HIS A 29 -6.53 4.43 -6.16
C HIS A 29 -7.82 3.60 -6.04
N ILE A 30 -7.70 2.27 -5.93
CA ILE A 30 -8.84 1.37 -5.78
C ILE A 30 -9.58 1.62 -4.45
N ALA A 31 -8.84 1.77 -3.35
CA ALA A 31 -9.44 2.09 -2.06
C ALA A 31 -10.17 3.45 -2.07
N SER A 32 -9.59 4.46 -2.74
CA SER A 32 -10.20 5.78 -2.91
C SER A 32 -11.49 5.71 -3.73
N ASP A 33 -11.51 4.96 -4.83
CA ASP A 33 -12.71 4.78 -5.67
C ASP A 33 -13.91 4.25 -4.86
N LYS A 34 -13.69 3.24 -3.99
CA LYS A 34 -14.73 2.78 -3.07
C LYS A 34 -15.16 3.85 -2.06
N CYS A 35 -14.19 4.50 -1.41
CA CYS A 35 -14.46 5.56 -0.44
C CYS A 35 -15.32 6.68 -1.05
N GLN A 36 -15.00 7.10 -2.28
CA GLN A 36 -15.73 8.12 -3.02
C GLN A 36 -17.14 7.67 -3.40
N LYS A 37 -17.30 6.42 -3.85
CA LYS A 37 -18.62 5.81 -4.12
C LYS A 37 -19.52 5.80 -2.88
N GLU A 38 -18.93 5.61 -1.70
CA GLU A 38 -19.62 5.68 -0.41
C GLU A 38 -19.78 7.11 0.15
N LYS A 39 -19.44 8.15 -0.62
CA LYS A 39 -19.53 9.58 -0.26
C LYS A 39 -18.69 9.95 0.97
N ARG A 40 -17.63 9.20 1.24
CA ARG A 40 -16.66 9.49 2.32
C ARG A 40 -15.46 10.24 1.74
N LYS A 41 -14.87 11.10 2.58
CA LYS A 41 -13.66 11.89 2.24
C LYS A 41 -12.37 11.32 2.83
N THR A 42 -12.46 10.20 3.54
CA THR A 42 -11.36 9.59 4.28
C THR A 42 -11.41 8.10 4.09
N ILE A 43 -10.35 7.57 3.47
CA ILE A 43 -10.13 6.14 3.29
C ILE A 43 -9.95 5.50 4.68
N ASN A 44 -10.64 4.40 4.93
CA ASN A 44 -10.55 3.64 6.19
C ASN A 44 -9.91 2.25 5.97
N GLY A 45 -9.81 1.46 7.04
CA GLY A 45 -9.25 0.10 6.95
C GLY A 45 -10.07 -0.87 6.09
N ASP A 46 -11.38 -0.69 5.99
CA ASP A 46 -12.27 -1.57 5.20
C ASP A 46 -12.15 -1.31 3.70
N ASP A 47 -11.84 -0.06 3.31
CA ASP A 47 -11.51 0.29 1.93
C ASP A 47 -10.24 -0.40 1.45
N LEU A 48 -9.23 -0.42 2.33
CA LEU A 48 -7.95 -1.08 2.09
C LEU A 48 -8.13 -2.60 1.96
N ILE A 49 -8.87 -3.22 2.87
CA ILE A 49 -9.20 -4.66 2.81
C ILE A 49 -9.97 -5.00 1.52
N TRP A 50 -10.93 -4.15 1.15
CA TRP A 50 -11.70 -4.35 -0.08
C TRP A 50 -10.84 -4.23 -1.34
N ALA A 51 -9.90 -3.28 -1.35
CA ALA A 51 -8.97 -3.11 -2.46
C ALA A 51 -8.06 -4.34 -2.63
N LEU A 52 -7.57 -4.96 -1.55
CA LEU A 52 -6.81 -6.21 -1.63
C LEU A 52 -7.63 -7.34 -2.25
N THR A 53 -8.88 -7.47 -1.82
CA THR A 53 -9.79 -8.49 -2.36
C THR A 53 -10.07 -8.25 -3.85
N THR A 54 -10.24 -6.99 -4.25
CA THR A 54 -10.52 -6.61 -5.65
C THR A 54 -9.31 -6.83 -6.56
N LEU A 55 -8.10 -6.68 -6.02
CA LEU A 55 -6.85 -6.89 -6.74
C LEU A 55 -6.40 -8.37 -6.76
N GLY A 56 -7.13 -9.29 -6.13
CA GLY A 56 -6.78 -10.72 -6.09
C GLY A 56 -5.71 -11.09 -5.05
N PHE A 57 -5.62 -10.31 -3.96
CA PHE A 57 -4.69 -10.54 -2.84
C PHE A 57 -5.43 -10.99 -1.57
N GLU A 58 -6.39 -11.90 -1.70
CA GLU A 58 -7.24 -12.37 -0.60
C GLU A 58 -6.44 -13.02 0.53
N ASP A 59 -5.35 -13.70 0.21
CA ASP A 59 -4.45 -14.31 1.20
C ASP A 59 -3.80 -13.29 2.16
N TYR A 60 -3.78 -12.00 1.78
CA TYR A 60 -3.25 -10.92 2.59
C TYR A 60 -4.29 -10.22 3.46
N VAL A 61 -5.58 -10.54 3.31
CA VAL A 61 -6.68 -9.91 4.06
C VAL A 61 -6.60 -10.18 5.56
N GLU A 62 -6.46 -11.45 5.96
CA GLU A 62 -6.39 -11.83 7.37
C GLU A 62 -5.11 -11.30 8.07
N PRO A 63 -3.91 -11.40 7.47
CA PRO A 63 -2.72 -10.73 8.00
C PRO A 63 -2.91 -9.22 8.20
N LEU A 64 -3.52 -8.53 7.24
CA LEU A 64 -3.73 -7.08 7.32
C LEU A 64 -4.73 -6.69 8.42
N LYS A 65 -5.82 -7.46 8.59
CA LYS A 65 -6.78 -7.25 9.69
C LYS A 65 -6.10 -7.40 11.06
N ALA A 66 -5.30 -8.45 11.22
CA ALA A 66 -4.54 -8.67 12.45
C ALA A 66 -3.56 -7.51 12.72
N TYR A 67 -2.92 -6.97 11.66
CA TYR A 67 -2.09 -5.79 11.77
C TYR A 67 -2.88 -4.55 12.23
N PHE A 68 -4.05 -4.26 11.64
CA PHE A 68 -4.87 -3.11 12.05
C PHE A 68 -5.32 -3.17 13.51
N ILE A 69 -5.66 -4.35 14.03
CA ILE A 69 -6.00 -4.54 15.44
C ILE A 69 -4.81 -4.12 16.32
N ARG A 70 -3.62 -4.68 16.06
CA ARG A 70 -2.39 -4.35 16.79
C ARG A 70 -1.97 -2.90 16.62
N TYR A 71 -2.22 -2.32 15.44
CA TYR A 71 -1.92 -0.93 15.13
C TYR A 71 -2.79 0.02 15.95
N ARG A 72 -4.05 -0.31 16.23
CA ARG A 72 -4.93 0.50 17.09
C ARG A 72 -4.55 0.41 18.56
N GLU A 73 -4.05 -0.75 19.00
CA GLU A 73 -3.57 -0.97 20.37
C GLU A 73 -2.27 -0.19 20.64
N LYS A 74 -1.37 -0.13 19.66
CA LYS A 74 -0.15 0.65 19.72
C LYS A 74 -0.44 2.07 19.23
N ARG A 75 -0.68 3.01 20.14
CA ARG A 75 -0.79 4.44 19.78
C ARG A 75 0.52 4.96 19.17
N TYR A 76 0.73 4.72 17.89
CA TYR A 76 1.80 5.35 17.13
C TYR A 76 1.49 6.84 17.00
N SER A 77 2.38 7.70 17.49
CA SER A 77 2.33 9.14 17.21
C SER A 77 2.74 9.33 15.76
N TRP A 78 1.76 9.44 14.86
CA TRP A 78 2.01 9.77 13.46
C TRP A 78 2.80 11.08 13.36
N SER A 79 3.83 11.12 12.51
CA SER A 79 4.28 12.40 11.97
C SER A 79 3.24 12.85 10.93
N ALA A 80 2.86 14.14 10.97
CA ALA A 80 1.85 14.74 10.12
C ALA A 80 2.08 14.58 8.60
N ARG A 81 3.24 14.04 8.19
CA ARG A 81 3.59 13.79 6.78
C ARG A 81 2.82 12.63 6.17
N PHE A 82 2.40 11.64 6.98
CA PHE A 82 1.56 10.52 6.52
C PHE A 82 0.08 10.88 6.42
N GLN A 83 -0.31 12.07 6.90
CA GLN A 83 -1.68 12.57 6.79
C GLN A 83 -2.09 12.84 5.33
N TYR A 84 -1.11 12.93 4.41
CA TYR A 84 -1.33 13.12 2.98
C TYR A 84 -1.85 11.89 2.22
N ILE A 85 -1.93 10.71 2.83
CA ILE A 85 -2.60 9.55 2.19
C ILE A 85 -4.13 9.61 2.38
N VAL A 86 -4.63 10.50 3.23
CA VAL A 86 -6.08 10.59 3.54
C VAL A 86 -6.87 11.48 2.57
N CYS A 87 -6.23 12.33 1.77
CA CYS A 87 -6.92 13.29 0.88
C CYS A 87 -6.16 13.56 -0.44
N LEU A 88 -5.96 12.56 -1.29
CA LEU A 88 -5.87 12.80 -2.73
C LEU A 88 -7.22 12.49 -3.38
#